data_AF-A0A2H1KS77-F1
#
_entry.id   AF-A0A2H1KS77-F1
#
_cell.length_a   1.000
_cell.length_b   1.000
_cell.length_c   1.000
_cell.angle_alpha   90.00
_cell.angle_beta   90.00
_cell.angle_gamma   90.00
#
_symmetry.space_group_name_H-M   'P 1'
#
loop_
_entity.id
_entity.type
_entity.pdbx_description
1 polymer ?
#
loop_
_entity_poly.entity_id
_entity_poly.type
_entity_poly.pdbx_seq_one_letter_code
_entity_poly.pdbx_strand_id
1 'polypeptide(L)'
;MIRSGRPRRLTTAAIVDAGTKLTLPKLTVRGIASELGVSEMSIYRRAGSIQGLRDLVAEGIVERADFALPNLDDPEDALVDLARRLRDFVLTNPGIAEHLTRLSSATPVSVGRIDRSQAEFAERYGISAAQASILVSTIAEHAVALAAVNPRSHSQVRDSTSLSAAVSTVRAGALATAALSPEERFCWSIRATARGMLGMLGLPIRTDTPLSGG
;
A
#
# COMPACT_ATOMS: atom_id res chain seq x y z
N MET A 1 2.92 22.29 -45.89
CA MET A 1 1.69 22.29 -45.06
C MET A 1 2.07 22.00 -43.62
N ILE A 2 2.14 23.02 -42.77
CA ILE A 2 2.48 22.87 -41.35
C ILE A 2 1.22 22.43 -40.62
N ARG A 3 1.14 21.15 -40.21
CA ARG A 3 0.11 20.67 -39.29
C ARG A 3 0.41 21.27 -37.91
N SER A 4 -0.24 22.39 -37.60
CA SER A 4 -0.27 22.97 -36.26
C SER A 4 -1.05 22.03 -35.34
N GLY A 5 -0.33 21.09 -34.71
CA GLY A 5 -0.86 20.24 -33.66
C GLY A 5 -1.16 21.11 -32.45
N ARG A 6 -2.45 21.26 -32.12
CA ARG A 6 -2.93 21.93 -30.90
C ARG A 6 -2.05 21.52 -29.71
N PRO A 7 -1.41 22.45 -28.98
CA PRO A 7 -0.57 22.05 -27.85
C PRO A 7 -1.44 21.23 -26.88
N ARG A 8 -1.00 20.01 -26.55
CA ARG A 8 -1.65 19.21 -25.50
C ARG A 8 -1.70 20.11 -24.28
N ARG A 9 -2.90 20.50 -23.84
CA ARG A 9 -3.04 21.22 -22.58
C ARG A 9 -2.40 20.35 -21.51
N LEU A 10 -1.42 20.91 -20.80
CA LEU A 10 -0.80 20.24 -19.67
C LEU A 10 -1.89 20.04 -18.60
N THR A 11 -2.40 18.82 -18.48
CA THR A 11 -3.41 18.43 -17.48
C THR A 11 -2.73 17.70 -16.31
N THR A 12 -3.35 17.75 -15.14
CA THR A 12 -2.91 16.96 -13.98
C THR A 12 -2.85 15.48 -14.33
N ALA A 13 -3.88 14.95 -15.01
CA ALA A 13 -3.91 13.56 -15.45
C ALA A 13 -2.69 13.16 -16.32
N ALA A 14 -2.28 14.02 -17.26
CA ALA A 14 -1.09 13.75 -18.08
C ALA A 14 0.20 13.75 -17.27
N ILE A 15 0.32 14.64 -16.27
CA ILE A 15 1.46 14.67 -15.34
C ILE A 15 1.50 13.38 -14.52
N VAL A 16 0.36 12.94 -14.00
CA VAL A 16 0.24 11.69 -13.23
C VAL A 16 0.63 10.49 -14.11
N ASP A 17 0.10 10.39 -15.34
CA ASP A 17 0.45 9.29 -16.26
C ASP A 17 1.95 9.24 -16.56
N ALA A 18 2.57 10.39 -16.85
CA ALA A 18 4.01 10.49 -17.06
C ALA A 18 4.80 10.13 -15.80
N GLY A 19 4.34 10.57 -14.63
CA GLY A 19 4.96 10.28 -13.34
C GLY A 19 4.89 8.80 -12.95
N THR A 20 3.75 8.15 -13.19
CA THR A 20 3.58 6.71 -12.96
C THR A 20 4.56 5.90 -13.82
N LYS A 21 4.74 6.25 -15.10
CA LYS A 21 5.73 5.58 -15.97
C LYS A 21 7.17 5.74 -15.47
N LEU A 22 7.52 6.92 -14.95
CA LEU A 22 8.86 7.18 -14.42
C LEU A 22 9.09 6.56 -13.04
N THR A 23 8.04 6.32 -12.26
CA THR A 23 8.05 5.98 -10.82
C THR A 23 8.50 7.13 -9.92
N LEU A 24 7.95 7.23 -8.71
CA LEU A 24 8.24 8.35 -7.79
C LEU A 24 9.74 8.50 -7.45
N PRO A 25 10.54 7.44 -7.25
CA PRO A 25 11.97 7.57 -6.94
C PRO A 25 12.81 8.14 -8.09
N LYS A 26 12.43 7.89 -9.34
CA LYS A 26 13.18 8.38 -10.52
C LYS A 26 12.56 9.66 -11.11
N LEU A 27 11.51 10.18 -10.48
CA LEU A 27 10.77 11.31 -10.97
C LEU A 27 11.64 12.58 -10.95
N THR A 28 11.67 13.29 -12.08
CA THR A 28 12.37 14.57 -12.24
C THR A 28 11.53 15.53 -13.08
N VAL A 29 11.69 16.83 -12.85
CA VAL A 29 11.01 17.87 -13.65
C VAL A 29 11.34 17.73 -15.13
N ARG A 30 12.64 17.57 -15.45
CA ARG A 30 13.12 17.32 -16.81
C ARG A 30 12.53 16.07 -17.44
N GLY A 31 12.46 14.97 -16.69
CA GLY A 31 11.88 13.71 -17.17
C GLY A 31 10.41 13.86 -17.57
N ILE A 32 9.60 14.51 -16.73
CA ILE A 32 8.19 14.76 -17.03
C ILE A 32 8.03 15.73 -18.21
N ALA A 33 8.83 16.80 -18.25
CA ALA A 33 8.80 17.77 -19.34
C ALA A 33 9.11 17.11 -20.70
N SER A 34 10.12 16.23 -20.72
CA SER A 34 10.50 15.46 -21.91
C SER A 34 9.41 14.47 -22.32
N GLU A 35 8.81 13.72 -21.38
CA GLU A 35 7.72 12.77 -21.66
C GLU A 35 6.47 13.46 -22.23
N LEU A 36 6.20 14.69 -21.78
CA LEU A 36 5.01 15.46 -22.19
C LEU A 36 5.26 16.41 -23.37
N GLY A 37 6.51 16.58 -23.82
CA GLY A 37 6.87 17.52 -24.88
C GLY A 37 6.61 18.98 -24.51
N VAL A 38 6.80 19.34 -23.24
CA VAL A 38 6.61 20.71 -22.72
C VAL A 38 7.90 21.25 -22.08
N SER A 39 7.96 22.55 -21.82
CA SER A 39 9.09 23.13 -21.09
C SER A 39 9.07 22.77 -19.59
N GLU A 40 10.24 22.66 -18.96
CA GLU A 40 10.37 22.47 -17.51
C GLU A 40 9.62 23.56 -16.72
N MET A 41 9.64 24.79 -17.22
CA MET A 41 8.92 25.92 -16.60
C MET A 41 7.40 25.70 -16.55
N SER A 42 6.83 24.97 -17.51
CA SER A 42 5.40 24.62 -17.48
C SER A 42 5.07 23.62 -16.37
N ILE A 43 6.02 22.73 -16.05
CA ILE A 43 5.90 21.79 -14.92
C ILE A 43 6.08 22.55 -13.59
N TYR A 44 7.09 23.42 -13.47
CA TYR A 44 7.28 24.26 -12.28
C TYR A 44 6.07 25.13 -11.96
N ARG A 45 5.41 25.72 -12.97
CA ARG A 45 4.17 26.50 -12.76
C ARG A 45 3.02 25.70 -12.15
N ARG A 46 2.99 24.37 -12.35
CA ARG A 46 1.96 23.49 -11.80
C ARG A 46 2.33 22.96 -10.42
N ALA A 47 3.59 22.56 -10.24
CA ALA A 47 4.03 21.80 -9.07
C ALA A 47 4.80 22.63 -8.03
N GLY A 48 5.31 23.80 -8.40
CA GLY A 48 6.13 24.68 -7.55
C GLY A 48 7.54 24.16 -7.25
N SER A 49 7.69 22.86 -6.99
CA SER A 49 8.96 22.22 -6.67
C SER A 49 8.99 20.75 -7.13
N ILE A 50 10.16 20.11 -7.06
CA ILE A 50 10.27 18.66 -7.26
C ILE A 50 9.44 17.88 -6.24
N GLN A 51 9.35 18.36 -4.99
CA GLN A 51 8.54 17.70 -3.97
C GLN A 51 7.06 17.84 -4.27
N GLY A 52 6.59 19.06 -4.60
CA GLY A 52 5.21 19.27 -5.00
C GLY A 52 4.82 18.49 -6.26
N LEU A 53 5.77 18.21 -7.16
CA LEU A 53 5.54 17.35 -8.31
C LEU A 53 5.36 15.87 -7.90
N ARG A 54 6.17 15.39 -6.95
CA ARG A 54 6.03 14.04 -6.39
C ARG A 54 4.69 13.89 -5.67
N ASP A 55 4.30 14.88 -4.88
CA ASP A 55 3.05 14.85 -4.13
C ASP A 55 1.84 14.87 -5.08
N LEU A 56 1.86 15.71 -6.12
CA LEU A 56 0.82 15.74 -7.16
C LEU A 56 0.68 14.40 -7.87
N VAL A 57 1.80 13.77 -8.25
CA VAL A 57 1.78 12.46 -8.91
C VAL A 57 1.29 11.38 -7.95
N ALA A 58 1.77 11.37 -6.71
CA ALA A 58 1.38 10.41 -5.70
C ALA A 58 -0.12 10.50 -5.37
N GLU A 59 -0.64 11.72 -5.17
CA GLU A 59 -2.08 11.95 -4.95
C GLU A 59 -2.90 11.44 -6.12
N GLY A 60 -2.50 11.75 -7.36
CA GLY A 60 -3.18 11.23 -8.55
C GLY A 60 -3.12 9.70 -8.70
N ILE A 61 -2.07 9.04 -8.21
CA ILE A 61 -2.00 7.57 -8.16
C ILE A 61 -2.99 7.01 -7.12
N VAL A 62 -3.06 7.63 -5.93
CA VAL A 62 -3.98 7.23 -4.84
C VAL A 62 -5.44 7.49 -5.20
N GLU A 63 -5.73 8.59 -5.89
CA GLU A 63 -7.08 8.93 -6.38
C GLU A 63 -7.65 7.87 -7.33
N ARG A 64 -6.79 7.26 -8.15
CA ARG A 64 -7.16 6.22 -9.12
C ARG A 64 -7.24 4.82 -8.52
N ALA A 65 -6.67 4.63 -7.33
CA ALA A 65 -6.69 3.34 -6.66
C ALA A 65 -8.10 3.04 -6.12
N ASP A 66 -8.55 1.81 -6.31
CA ASP A 66 -9.77 1.30 -5.71
C ASP A 66 -9.44 0.44 -4.49
N PHE A 67 -9.84 0.92 -3.31
CA PHE A 67 -9.72 0.23 -2.04
C PHE A 67 -11.08 -0.13 -1.46
N ALA A 68 -12.12 -0.26 -2.30
CA ALA A 68 -13.42 -0.73 -1.87
C ALA A 68 -13.28 -2.05 -1.10
N LEU A 69 -14.01 -2.16 0.01
CA LEU A 69 -13.93 -3.32 0.88
C LEU A 69 -14.51 -4.55 0.18
N PRO A 70 -13.78 -5.67 0.17
CA PRO A 70 -14.24 -6.91 -0.44
C PRO A 70 -15.51 -7.40 0.26
N ASN A 71 -16.43 -7.97 -0.51
CA ASN A 71 -17.64 -8.59 0.02
C ASN A 71 -17.30 -9.98 0.59
N LEU A 72 -16.78 -10.00 1.82
CA LEU A 72 -16.44 -11.20 2.57
C LEU A 72 -17.29 -11.26 3.84
N ASP A 73 -17.59 -12.46 4.29
CA ASP A 73 -18.46 -12.68 5.46
C ASP A 73 -17.72 -12.49 6.79
N ASP A 74 -16.39 -12.66 6.78
CA ASP A 74 -15.55 -12.63 7.98
C ASP A 74 -14.66 -11.35 8.01
N PRO A 75 -14.64 -10.61 9.13
CA PRO A 75 -13.87 -9.37 9.24
C PRO A 75 -12.35 -9.61 9.23
N GLU A 76 -11.86 -10.74 9.74
CA GLU A 76 -10.44 -11.09 9.69
C GLU A 76 -10.00 -11.29 8.22
N ASP A 77 -10.79 -12.02 7.43
CA ASP A 77 -10.54 -12.25 6.01
C ASP A 77 -10.59 -10.95 5.19
N ALA A 78 -11.53 -10.05 5.48
CA ALA A 78 -11.61 -8.74 4.83
C ALA A 78 -10.43 -7.83 5.14
N LEU A 79 -9.91 -7.84 6.38
CA LEU A 79 -8.72 -7.09 6.75
C LEU A 79 -7.46 -7.65 6.06
N VAL A 80 -7.34 -8.98 5.96
CA VAL A 80 -6.24 -9.62 5.23
C VAL A 80 -6.29 -9.30 3.74
N ASP A 81 -7.48 -9.30 3.13
CA ASP A 81 -7.64 -8.94 1.72
C ASP A 81 -7.32 -7.46 1.45
N LEU A 82 -7.78 -6.55 2.32
CA LEU A 82 -7.41 -5.13 2.26
C LEU A 82 -5.89 -4.95 2.30
N ALA A 83 -5.22 -5.61 3.25
CA ALA A 83 -3.77 -5.53 3.39
C ALA A 83 -3.03 -6.07 2.15
N ARG A 84 -3.52 -7.15 1.55
CA ARG A 84 -2.96 -7.72 0.32
C ARG A 84 -3.06 -6.73 -0.84
N ARG A 85 -4.23 -6.11 -1.05
CA ARG A 85 -4.41 -5.06 -2.07
C ARG A 85 -3.50 -3.85 -1.84
N LEU A 86 -3.35 -3.42 -0.59
CA LEU A 86 -2.43 -2.33 -0.24
C LEU A 86 -0.97 -2.70 -0.50
N ARG A 87 -0.57 -3.93 -0.18
CA ARG A 87 0.76 -4.44 -0.51
C ARG A 87 1.00 -4.42 -2.02
N ASP A 88 0.07 -4.95 -2.80
CA ASP A 88 0.18 -4.99 -4.26
C ASP A 88 0.24 -3.58 -4.85
N PHE A 89 -0.55 -2.66 -4.30
CA PHE A 89 -0.51 -1.24 -4.66
C PHE A 89 0.86 -0.62 -4.39
N VAL A 90 1.46 -0.86 -3.22
CA VAL A 90 2.80 -0.36 -2.86
C VAL A 90 3.89 -0.96 -3.75
N LEU A 91 3.82 -2.27 -4.02
CA LEU A 91 4.79 -2.96 -4.88
C LEU A 91 4.71 -2.51 -6.34
N THR A 92 3.50 -2.23 -6.83
CA THR A 92 3.25 -1.76 -8.20
C THR A 92 3.64 -0.29 -8.38
N ASN A 93 3.63 0.50 -7.31
CA ASN A 93 3.94 1.93 -7.34
C ASN A 93 5.15 2.27 -6.45
N PRO A 94 6.39 2.01 -6.90
CA PRO A 94 7.59 2.30 -6.12
C PRO A 94 7.60 3.74 -5.61
N GLY A 95 7.93 3.91 -4.33
CA GLY A 95 7.97 5.20 -3.64
C GLY A 95 6.63 5.70 -3.09
N ILE A 96 5.50 5.03 -3.39
CA ILE A 96 4.18 5.50 -2.91
C ILE A 96 4.03 5.35 -1.39
N ALA A 97 4.68 4.36 -0.78
CA ALA A 97 4.55 4.11 0.65
C ALA A 97 4.97 5.32 1.50
N GLU A 98 6.01 6.05 1.08
CA GLU A 98 6.46 7.26 1.78
C GLU A 98 5.41 8.38 1.75
N HIS A 99 4.60 8.44 0.69
CA HIS A 99 3.46 9.34 0.60
C HIS A 99 2.29 8.84 1.47
N LEU A 100 2.02 7.54 1.46
CA LEU A 100 0.96 6.92 2.27
C LEU A 100 1.21 7.06 3.78
N THR A 101 2.45 6.93 4.26
CA THR A 101 2.77 7.11 5.69
C THR A 101 2.66 8.57 6.15
N ARG A 102 2.67 9.52 5.22
CA ARG A 102 2.44 10.95 5.47
C ARG A 102 0.97 11.37 5.35
N LEU A 103 0.05 10.44 5.07
CA LEU A 103 -1.40 10.71 4.98
C LEU A 103 -2.02 11.21 6.30
N SER A 104 -1.28 11.30 7.39
CA SER A 104 -1.62 12.18 8.53
C SER A 104 -1.81 13.66 8.12
N SER A 105 -1.44 14.02 6.88
CA SER A 105 -1.65 15.31 6.21
C SER A 105 -2.73 15.23 5.09
N ALA A 106 -3.67 14.30 5.18
CA ALA A 106 -4.64 13.99 4.12
C ALA A 106 -5.49 15.20 3.70
N THR A 107 -5.73 15.32 2.39
CA THR A 107 -6.72 16.26 1.84
C THR A 107 -8.13 15.89 2.29
N PRO A 108 -9.09 16.84 2.40
CA PRO A 108 -10.47 16.54 2.82
C PRO A 108 -11.15 15.45 2.00
N VAL A 109 -10.81 15.34 0.70
CA VAL A 109 -11.30 14.28 -0.19
C VAL A 109 -10.77 12.91 0.24
N SER A 110 -9.48 12.81 0.57
CA SER A 110 -8.85 11.59 1.05
C SER A 110 -9.45 11.14 2.39
N VAL A 111 -9.65 12.09 3.32
CA VAL A 111 -10.31 11.83 4.60
C VAL A 111 -11.74 11.31 4.40
N GLY A 112 -12.52 11.92 3.51
CA GLY A 112 -13.89 11.47 3.22
C GLY A 112 -13.96 10.07 2.58
N ARG A 113 -12.96 9.67 1.80
CA ARG A 113 -12.87 8.30 1.26
C ARG A 113 -12.55 7.28 2.35
N ILE A 114 -11.62 7.62 3.25
CA ILE A 114 -11.26 6.77 4.40
C ILE A 114 -12.47 6.60 5.33
N ASP A 115 -13.14 7.70 5.69
CA ASP A 115 -14.33 7.71 6.53
C ASP A 115 -15.43 6.82 5.95
N ARG A 116 -15.75 6.97 4.66
CA ARG A 116 -16.74 6.12 3.98
C ARG A 116 -16.36 4.65 4.03
N SER A 117 -15.11 4.32 3.73
CA SER A 117 -14.63 2.93 3.77
C SER A 117 -14.76 2.34 5.17
N GLN A 118 -14.40 3.09 6.21
CA GLN A 118 -14.51 2.64 7.60
C GLN A 118 -15.97 2.51 8.05
N ALA A 119 -16.85 3.41 7.61
CA ALA A 119 -18.29 3.32 7.86
C ALA A 119 -18.91 2.09 7.19
N GLU A 120 -18.56 1.80 5.94
CA GLU A 120 -18.99 0.58 5.22
C GLU A 120 -18.51 -0.69 5.94
N PHE A 121 -17.28 -0.69 6.48
CA PHE A 121 -16.76 -1.79 7.30
C PHE A 121 -17.58 -1.97 8.58
N ALA A 122 -17.86 -0.86 9.28
CA ALA A 122 -18.61 -0.86 10.53
C ALA A 122 -20.02 -1.44 10.34
N GLU A 123 -20.72 -0.97 9.30
CA GLU A 123 -22.06 -1.44 8.94
C GLU A 123 -22.06 -2.93 8.59
N ARG A 124 -21.12 -3.38 7.75
CA ARG A 124 -21.07 -4.77 7.28
C ARG A 124 -20.91 -5.77 8.43
N TYR A 125 -20.05 -5.48 9.39
CA TYR A 125 -19.74 -6.41 10.48
C TYR A 125 -20.49 -6.11 11.78
N GLY A 126 -21.41 -5.14 11.78
CA GLY A 126 -22.19 -4.78 12.95
C GLY A 126 -21.33 -4.30 14.13
N ILE A 127 -20.23 -3.60 13.85
CA ILE A 127 -19.30 -3.07 14.85
C ILE A 127 -19.39 -1.54 14.95
N SER A 128 -18.85 -0.96 16.02
CA SER A 128 -18.83 0.50 16.16
C SER A 128 -17.88 1.16 15.16
N ALA A 129 -18.16 2.42 14.80
CA ALA A 129 -17.28 3.22 13.95
C ALA A 129 -15.85 3.33 14.53
N ALA A 130 -15.73 3.41 15.87
CA ALA A 130 -14.43 3.43 16.54
C ALA A 130 -13.66 2.12 16.33
N GLN A 131 -14.31 0.96 16.49
CA GLN A 131 -13.69 -0.34 16.23
C GLN A 131 -13.27 -0.48 14.76
N ALA A 132 -14.14 -0.09 13.82
CA ALA A 132 -13.83 -0.14 12.40
C ALA A 132 -12.66 0.78 12.03
N SER A 133 -12.64 2.01 12.55
CA SER A 133 -11.57 2.96 12.30
C SER A 133 -10.21 2.46 12.81
N ILE A 134 -10.17 1.92 14.02
CA ILE A 134 -8.97 1.32 14.60
C ILE A 134 -8.51 0.13 13.75
N LEU A 135 -9.39 -0.83 13.44
CA LEU A 135 -9.05 -2.02 12.67
C LEU A 135 -8.50 -1.68 11.29
N VAL A 136 -9.24 -0.89 10.51
CA VAL A 136 -8.89 -0.58 9.12
C VAL A 136 -7.62 0.26 9.05
N SER A 137 -7.49 1.31 9.88
CA SER A 137 -6.32 2.19 9.84
C SER A 137 -5.04 1.45 10.25
N THR A 138 -5.10 0.69 11.35
CA THR A 138 -3.92 -0.05 11.82
C THR A 138 -3.50 -1.11 10.80
N ILE A 139 -4.43 -1.88 10.23
CA ILE A 139 -4.10 -2.88 9.22
C ILE A 139 -3.53 -2.22 7.95
N ALA A 140 -4.09 -1.09 7.52
CA ALA A 140 -3.56 -0.36 6.37
C ALA A 140 -2.14 0.15 6.62
N GLU A 141 -1.87 0.72 7.78
CA GLU A 141 -0.53 1.17 8.19
C GLU A 141 0.48 0.02 8.22
N HIS A 142 0.12 -1.12 8.80
CA HIS A 142 0.98 -2.30 8.85
C HIS A 142 1.27 -2.85 7.45
N ALA A 143 0.23 -2.91 6.59
CA ALA A 143 0.39 -3.37 5.21
C ALA A 143 1.36 -2.49 4.43
N VAL A 144 1.19 -1.16 4.52
CA VAL A 144 2.07 -0.19 3.87
C VAL A 144 3.49 -0.28 4.40
N ALA A 145 3.67 -0.31 5.73
CA ALA A 145 4.98 -0.39 6.35
C ALA A 145 5.72 -1.68 5.96
N LEU A 146 5.07 -2.85 6.06
CA LEU A 146 5.68 -4.13 5.69
C LEU A 146 6.02 -4.20 4.19
N ALA A 147 5.18 -3.66 3.32
CA ALA A 147 5.45 -3.58 1.89
C ALA A 147 6.63 -2.63 1.58
N ALA A 148 6.75 -1.53 2.32
CA ALA A 148 7.83 -0.55 2.16
C ALA A 148 9.19 -1.08 2.63
N VAL A 149 9.21 -1.84 3.73
CA VAL A 149 10.46 -2.30 4.37
C VAL A 149 11.29 -3.17 3.44
N ASN A 150 10.70 -3.93 2.49
CA ASN A 150 11.53 -4.61 1.49
C ASN A 150 10.81 -5.25 0.27
N PRO A 151 10.80 -4.60 -0.91
CA PRO A 151 10.37 -5.25 -2.16
C PRO A 151 11.25 -6.43 -2.59
N ARG A 152 12.52 -6.49 -2.16
CA ARG A 152 13.51 -7.51 -2.60
C ARG A 152 13.65 -8.72 -1.64
N SER A 153 13.38 -8.54 -0.34
CA SER A 153 13.31 -9.70 0.59
C SER A 153 12.08 -10.56 0.36
N HIS A 154 11.06 -10.01 -0.31
CA HIS A 154 9.90 -10.75 -0.76
C HIS A 154 10.09 -11.41 -2.14
N SER A 155 11.29 -11.41 -2.69
CA SER A 155 11.62 -12.16 -3.91
C SER A 155 12.82 -13.10 -3.71
N GLN A 156 13.66 -12.84 -2.71
CA GLN A 156 14.70 -13.79 -2.31
C GLN A 156 14.11 -14.85 -1.37
N VAL A 157 14.05 -16.09 -1.85
CA VAL A 157 14.10 -17.27 -0.99
C VAL A 157 15.32 -17.07 -0.10
N ARG A 158 15.11 -16.87 1.20
CA ARG A 158 16.24 -16.81 2.13
C ARG A 158 16.88 -18.19 2.06
N ASP A 159 18.15 -18.26 1.69
CA ASP A 159 18.90 -19.51 1.74
C ASP A 159 19.09 -19.89 3.22
N SER A 160 18.07 -20.52 3.80
CA SER A 160 18.05 -20.96 5.20
C SER A 160 19.16 -21.96 5.53
N THR A 161 19.74 -22.57 4.48
CA THR A 161 20.87 -23.49 4.53
C THR A 161 22.22 -22.79 4.70
N SER A 162 22.30 -21.48 4.42
CA SER A 162 23.51 -20.67 4.64
C SER A 162 23.69 -20.18 6.08
N LEU A 163 22.66 -20.35 6.94
CA LEU A 163 22.70 -19.89 8.33
C LEU A 163 23.52 -20.85 9.20
N SER A 164 24.51 -20.29 9.91
CA SER A 164 25.35 -21.04 10.85
C SER A 164 24.52 -21.79 11.90
N ALA A 165 24.98 -22.97 12.28
CA ALA A 165 24.39 -23.73 13.39
C ALA A 165 24.47 -22.98 14.74
N ALA A 166 25.35 -21.98 14.86
CA ALA A 166 25.48 -21.14 16.05
C ALA A 166 24.29 -20.18 16.28
N VAL A 167 23.42 -19.98 15.29
CA VAL A 167 22.21 -19.14 15.40
C VAL A 167 20.93 -20.00 15.38
N SER A 168 20.87 -21.00 16.28
CA SER A 168 19.82 -22.03 16.31
C SER A 168 18.39 -21.48 16.30
N THR A 169 18.08 -20.46 17.11
CA THR A 169 16.73 -19.85 17.18
C THR A 169 16.35 -19.16 15.87
N VAL A 170 17.26 -18.37 15.29
CA VAL A 170 17.03 -17.67 14.00
C VAL A 170 16.89 -18.70 12.87
N ARG A 171 17.70 -19.75 12.88
CA ARG A 171 17.64 -20.85 11.93
C ARG A 171 16.32 -21.62 12.04
N ALA A 172 15.86 -21.92 13.25
CA ALA A 172 14.58 -22.61 13.47
C ALA A 172 13.40 -21.80 12.90
N GLY A 173 13.35 -20.49 13.18
CA GLY A 173 12.31 -19.62 12.60
C GLY A 173 12.40 -19.47 11.09
N ALA A 174 13.61 -19.40 10.53
CA ALA A 174 13.83 -19.37 9.09
C ALA A 174 13.35 -20.67 8.41
N LEU A 175 13.63 -21.83 9.01
CA LEU A 175 13.18 -23.14 8.51
C LEU A 175 11.66 -23.29 8.61
N ALA A 176 11.06 -22.90 9.75
CA ALA A 176 9.61 -22.99 9.96
C ALA A 176 8.81 -22.14 8.96
N THR A 177 9.42 -21.09 8.40
CA THR A 177 8.79 -20.20 7.41
C THR A 177 9.36 -20.36 6.01
N ALA A 178 10.29 -21.30 5.79
CA ALA A 178 10.96 -21.49 4.50
C ALA A 178 10.01 -21.96 3.39
N ALA A 179 8.97 -22.73 3.75
CA ALA A 179 7.95 -23.19 2.83
C ALA A 179 6.96 -22.08 2.40
N LEU A 180 6.88 -20.98 3.16
CA LEU A 180 5.95 -19.91 2.88
C LEU A 180 6.54 -18.95 1.85
N SER A 181 5.79 -18.72 0.78
CA SER A 181 6.03 -17.63 -0.13
C SER A 181 6.03 -16.29 0.62
N PRO A 182 6.65 -15.27 0.05
CA PRO A 182 6.65 -13.93 0.62
C PRO A 182 5.24 -13.33 0.83
N GLU A 183 4.29 -13.67 -0.04
CA GLU A 183 2.89 -13.27 0.13
C GLU A 183 2.24 -14.02 1.28
N GLU A 184 2.43 -15.34 1.39
CA GLU A 184 1.90 -16.13 2.51
C GLU A 184 2.44 -15.65 3.86
N ARG A 185 3.73 -15.32 3.94
CA ARG A 185 4.33 -14.73 5.16
C ARG A 185 3.72 -13.38 5.51
N PHE A 186 3.49 -12.54 4.51
CA PHE A 186 2.81 -11.26 4.70
C PHE A 186 1.39 -11.47 5.23
N CYS A 187 0.57 -12.28 4.55
CA CYS A 187 -0.81 -12.56 4.94
C CYS A 187 -0.89 -13.21 6.32
N TRP A 188 0.03 -14.11 6.66
CA TRP A 188 0.12 -14.71 8.00
C TRP A 188 0.36 -13.66 9.09
N SER A 189 1.30 -12.73 8.88
CA SER A 189 1.58 -11.66 9.84
C SER A 189 0.40 -10.69 10.02
N ILE A 190 -0.26 -10.31 8.91
CA ILE A 190 -1.43 -9.44 8.94
C ILE A 190 -2.59 -10.13 9.67
N ARG A 191 -2.80 -11.43 9.39
CA ARG A 191 -3.85 -12.22 10.04
C ARG A 191 -3.64 -12.31 11.54
N ALA A 192 -2.41 -12.54 11.99
CA ALA A 192 -2.07 -12.53 13.41
C ALA A 192 -2.39 -11.18 14.06
N THR A 193 -2.04 -10.07 13.40
CA THR A 193 -2.39 -8.71 13.87
C THR A 193 -3.90 -8.49 13.91
N ALA A 194 -4.62 -8.80 12.83
CA ALA A 194 -6.07 -8.62 12.74
C ALA A 194 -6.80 -9.42 13.83
N ARG A 195 -6.45 -10.70 14.00
CA ARG A 195 -7.01 -11.58 15.03
C ARG A 195 -6.75 -11.06 16.44
N GLY A 196 -5.53 -10.61 16.71
CA GLY A 196 -5.18 -10.00 18.01
C GLY A 196 -6.00 -8.75 18.29
N MET A 197 -6.16 -7.87 17.29
CA MET A 197 -6.97 -6.66 17.43
C MET A 197 -8.46 -6.97 17.65
N LEU A 198 -9.03 -7.91 16.88
CA LEU A 198 -10.41 -8.35 17.06
C LEU A 198 -10.63 -8.85 18.49
N GLY A 199 -9.73 -9.70 19.01
CA GLY A 199 -9.78 -10.18 20.39
C GLY A 199 -9.68 -9.07 21.43
N MET A 200 -8.75 -8.11 21.26
CA MET A 200 -8.59 -6.96 22.17
C MET A 200 -9.80 -6.01 22.17
N LEU A 201 -10.54 -5.96 21.05
CA LEU A 201 -11.76 -5.16 20.91
C LEU A 201 -13.04 -5.92 21.33
N GLY A 202 -12.90 -7.15 21.84
CA GLY A 202 -14.04 -7.99 22.27
C GLY A 202 -14.89 -8.50 21.11
N LEU A 203 -14.35 -8.55 19.90
CA LEU A 203 -15.02 -9.02 18.70
C LEU A 203 -14.82 -10.53 18.50
N PRO A 204 -15.73 -11.22 17.80
CA PRO A 204 -15.57 -12.64 17.49
C PRO A 204 -14.25 -12.91 16.76
N ILE A 205 -13.54 -13.96 17.19
CA ILE A 205 -12.31 -14.44 16.55
C ILE A 205 -12.53 -15.84 15.98
N ARG A 206 -11.92 -16.12 14.82
CA ARG A 206 -11.88 -17.48 14.29
C ARG A 206 -11.09 -18.40 15.21
N THR A 207 -11.72 -19.50 15.60
CA THR A 207 -11.05 -20.63 16.24
C THR A 207 -10.52 -21.58 15.16
N ASP A 208 -9.40 -21.22 14.53
CA ASP A 208 -8.69 -22.18 13.68
C ASP A 208 -7.96 -23.22 14.55
N THR A 209 -8.02 -24.49 14.14
CA THR A 209 -7.21 -25.57 14.74
C THR A 209 -5.71 -25.24 14.55
N PRO A 210 -4.87 -25.31 15.59
CA PRO A 210 -3.46 -24.91 15.47
C PRO A 210 -2.75 -25.74 14.39
N LEU A 211 -1.78 -25.11 13.72
CA LEU A 211 -0.78 -25.80 12.90
C LEU A 211 -0.21 -26.94 13.76
N SER A 212 -0.63 -28.17 13.47
CA SER A 212 -0.15 -29.34 14.17
C SER A 212 1.35 -29.43 13.88
N GLY A 213 2.16 -29.15 14.91
CA GLY A 213 3.60 -29.28 14.83
C GLY A 213 3.96 -30.74 14.57
N GLY A 214 4.58 -31.00 13.43
CA GLY A 214 5.31 -32.23 13.14
C GLY A 214 6.79 -32.04 13.45
#